data_AF-A0A419FQZ3-F1
#
_entry.id   AF-A0A419FQZ3-F1
#
_cell.length_a   1.000
_cell.length_b   1.000
_cell.length_c   1.000
_cell.angle_alpha   90.00
_cell.angle_beta   90.00
_cell.angle_gamma   90.00
#
_symmetry.space_group_name_H-M   'P 1'
#
loop_
_entity.id
_entity.type
_entity.pdbx_description
1 polymer ?
#
loop_
_entity_poly.entity_id
_entity_poly.type
_entity_poly.pdbx_seq_one_letter_code
_entity_poly.pdbx_strand_id
1 'polypeptide(L)'
;MSMPGNASHKQNRAIYCVVDNPELEAALKTFAEEINCEILFDWPNSIELILEHYFIAIVDGSIIDEAVWNMYVEFCNNGDIRVPCLLFGDTGRLQIPEYGNVYRIASNDYGVILDIIKNIKSGLLTSA
;
A
#
# COMPACT_ATOMS: atom_id res chain seq x y z
N MET A 1 -2.57 13.41 33.31
CA MET A 1 -2.26 12.29 32.41
C MET A 1 -2.57 12.76 31.01
N SER A 2 -1.56 13.30 30.33
CA SER A 2 -1.70 13.84 28.97
C SER A 2 -1.48 12.69 28.01
N MET A 3 -2.39 12.52 27.05
CA MET A 3 -2.24 11.61 25.92
C MET A 3 -0.86 11.83 25.28
N PRO A 4 -0.11 10.77 24.92
CA PRO A 4 1.10 10.94 24.14
C PRO A 4 0.70 11.62 22.82
N GLY A 5 1.04 12.90 22.75
CA GLY A 5 0.70 13.75 21.63
C GLY A 5 1.39 13.28 20.37
N ASN A 6 0.66 13.40 19.26
CA ASN A 6 1.18 13.66 17.93
C ASN A 6 2.60 13.15 17.73
N ALA A 7 2.74 11.84 17.47
CA ALA A 7 3.85 11.39 16.65
C ALA A 7 3.75 12.24 15.37
N SER A 8 4.58 13.27 15.31
CA SER A 8 4.77 14.10 14.15
C SER A 8 4.98 13.12 13.00
N HIS A 9 3.96 12.97 12.14
CA HIS A 9 4.03 12.23 10.88
C HIS A 9 5.04 12.96 9.98
N LYS A 10 6.32 12.94 10.36
CA LYS A 10 7.46 13.28 9.51
C LYS A 10 7.55 12.18 8.47
N GLN A 11 6.61 12.25 7.53
CA GLN A 11 6.58 11.72 6.19
C GLN A 11 7.17 10.31 6.07
N ASN A 12 6.34 9.27 6.28
CA ASN A 12 6.59 7.98 5.62
C ASN A 12 6.66 8.27 4.11
N ARG A 13 7.86 8.23 3.54
CA ARG A 13 8.11 8.44 2.10
C ARG A 13 8.18 7.12 1.34
N ALA A 14 7.90 5.99 1.98
CA ALA A 14 8.00 4.69 1.35
C ALA A 14 6.68 4.26 0.68
N ILE A 15 6.79 3.69 -0.52
CA ILE A 15 5.79 2.87 -1.19
C ILE A 15 6.17 1.41 -0.93
N TYR A 16 5.29 0.65 -0.28
CA TYR A 16 5.50 -0.78 -0.06
C TYR A 16 4.87 -1.58 -1.20
N CYS A 17 5.60 -2.53 -1.77
CA CYS A 17 5.22 -3.25 -2.98
C CYS A 17 5.43 -4.76 -2.81
N VAL A 18 4.36 -5.53 -3.05
CA VAL A 18 4.40 -6.97 -3.25
C VAL A 18 3.87 -7.23 -4.64
N VAL A 19 4.77 -7.32 -5.62
CA VAL A 19 4.44 -7.46 -7.05
C VAL A 19 5.41 -8.44 -7.71
N ASP A 20 4.96 -9.15 -8.74
CA ASP A 20 5.79 -10.07 -9.54
C ASP A 20 5.66 -9.69 -11.03
N ASN A 21 5.98 -8.44 -11.33
CA ASN A 21 5.96 -7.92 -12.69
C ASN A 21 7.11 -6.92 -12.92
N PRO A 22 8.12 -7.29 -13.72
CA PRO A 22 9.29 -6.43 -13.95
C PRO A 22 8.97 -5.07 -14.59
N GLU A 23 7.94 -4.98 -15.43
CA GLU A 23 7.54 -3.73 -16.08
C GLU A 23 6.91 -2.77 -15.06
N LEU A 24 6.03 -3.29 -14.22
CA LEU A 24 5.42 -2.53 -13.12
C LEU A 24 6.46 -2.13 -12.08
N GLU A 25 7.39 -3.02 -11.72
CA GLU A 25 8.49 -2.68 -10.80
C GLU A 25 9.33 -1.53 -11.33
N ALA A 26 9.72 -1.57 -12.61
CA ALA A 26 10.49 -0.51 -13.24
C ALA A 26 9.71 0.81 -13.25
N ALA A 27 8.43 0.77 -13.62
CA ALA A 27 7.56 1.94 -13.62
C ALA A 27 7.39 2.54 -12.22
N LEU A 28 7.20 1.71 -11.19
CA LEU A 28 7.08 2.16 -9.80
C LEU A 28 8.39 2.75 -9.27
N LYS A 29 9.56 2.20 -9.65
CA LYS A 29 10.87 2.77 -9.31
C LYS A 29 11.05 4.15 -9.90
N THR A 30 10.84 4.30 -11.21
CA THR A 30 10.92 5.61 -11.89
C THR A 30 9.94 6.60 -11.26
N PHE A 31 8.71 6.18 -11.01
CA PHE A 31 7.70 7.03 -10.40
C PHE A 31 8.07 7.45 -8.97
N ALA A 32 8.59 6.53 -8.14
CA ALA A 32 9.03 6.84 -6.79
C ALA A 32 10.15 7.90 -6.79
N GLU A 33 11.10 7.81 -7.73
CA GLU A 33 12.13 8.84 -7.94
C GLU A 33 11.52 10.20 -8.30
N GLU A 34 10.56 10.24 -9.24
CA GLU A 34 9.87 11.47 -9.65
C GLU A 34 9.17 12.18 -8.49
N ILE A 35 8.57 11.41 -7.57
CA ILE A 35 7.84 11.96 -6.40
C ILE A 35 8.69 12.01 -5.12
N ASN A 36 10.00 11.78 -5.21
CA ASN A 36 10.95 11.77 -4.09
C ASN A 36 10.50 10.87 -2.93
N CYS A 37 10.15 9.63 -3.28
CA CYS A 37 9.72 8.57 -2.38
C CYS A 37 10.67 7.38 -2.45
N GLU A 38 10.81 6.68 -1.34
CA GLU A 38 11.47 5.38 -1.30
C GLU A 38 10.49 4.31 -1.78
N ILE A 39 11.02 3.21 -2.31
CA ILE A 39 10.21 2.06 -2.71
C ILE A 39 10.81 0.79 -2.10
N LEU A 40 9.93 -0.02 -1.51
CA LEU A 40 10.28 -1.26 -0.84
C LEU A 40 9.57 -2.39 -1.58
N PHE A 41 10.35 -3.26 -2.22
CA PHE A 41 9.84 -4.50 -2.81
C PHE A 41 10.06 -5.64 -1.82
N ASP A 42 9.03 -6.45 -1.63
CA ASP A 42 9.06 -7.53 -0.67
C ASP A 42 8.40 -8.81 -1.20
N TRP A 43 8.58 -9.89 -0.46
CA TRP A 43 8.10 -11.22 -0.79
C TRP A 43 6.61 -11.39 -0.48
N PRO A 44 5.91 -12.29 -1.20
CA PRO A 44 4.48 -12.52 -0.99
C PRO A 44 4.07 -13.01 0.41
N ASN A 45 5.02 -13.55 1.17
CA ASN A 45 4.82 -14.04 2.53
C ASN A 45 5.35 -13.08 3.62
N SER A 46 5.74 -11.86 3.25
CA SER A 46 6.28 -10.89 4.19
C SER A 46 5.20 -10.27 5.07
N ILE A 47 5.47 -10.25 6.38
CA ILE A 47 4.63 -9.55 7.37
C ILE A 47 4.92 -8.05 7.44
N GLU A 48 5.88 -7.52 6.68
CA GLU A 48 6.16 -6.08 6.66
C GLU A 48 4.93 -5.27 6.18
N LEU A 49 4.03 -5.90 5.43
CA LEU A 49 2.73 -5.35 5.07
C LEU A 49 1.92 -4.88 6.29
N ILE A 50 2.11 -5.43 7.50
CA ILE A 50 1.34 -5.02 8.68
C ILE A 50 2.03 -4.00 9.61
N LEU A 51 3.27 -3.57 9.30
CA LEU A 51 4.08 -2.76 10.22
C LEU A 51 3.97 -1.22 10.01
N GLU A 52 3.11 -0.74 9.10
CA GLU A 52 2.78 0.69 8.87
C GLU A 52 3.96 1.67 8.70
N HIS A 53 5.10 1.24 8.16
CA HIS A 53 6.25 2.12 7.88
C HIS A 53 6.18 2.86 6.52
N TYR A 54 5.06 2.74 5.81
CA TYR A 54 4.86 3.26 4.45
C TYR A 54 3.58 4.12 4.38
N PHE A 55 3.42 4.93 3.33
CA PHE A 55 2.22 5.76 3.16
C PHE A 55 1.19 5.14 2.22
N ILE A 56 1.60 4.15 1.41
CA ILE A 56 0.72 3.36 0.56
C ILE A 56 1.34 1.97 0.33
N ALA A 57 0.50 0.94 0.30
CA ALA A 57 0.86 -0.41 -0.14
C ALA A 57 0.32 -0.68 -1.55
N ILE A 58 1.05 -1.45 -2.33
CA ILE A 58 0.68 -1.92 -3.67
C ILE A 58 0.88 -3.43 -3.66
N VAL A 59 -0.21 -4.19 -3.80
CA VAL A 59 -0.21 -5.64 -3.62
C VAL A 59 -0.85 -6.30 -4.85
N ASP A 60 -0.11 -7.23 -5.44
CA ASP A 60 -0.66 -8.16 -6.43
C ASP A 60 -1.37 -9.31 -5.70
N GLY A 61 -2.69 -9.32 -5.82
CA GLY A 61 -3.56 -10.33 -5.24
C GLY A 61 -3.31 -11.73 -5.80
N SER A 62 -2.70 -11.83 -6.98
CA SER A 62 -2.41 -13.11 -7.63
C SER A 62 -1.30 -13.87 -6.91
N ILE A 63 -0.38 -13.17 -6.23
CA ILE A 63 0.81 -13.77 -5.60
C ILE A 63 0.78 -13.73 -4.07
N ILE A 64 0.13 -12.73 -3.46
CA ILE A 64 0.16 -12.52 -2.00
C ILE A 64 -0.27 -13.78 -1.24
N ASP A 65 0.48 -14.14 -0.20
CA ASP A 65 0.12 -15.28 0.64
C ASP A 65 -1.21 -15.00 1.35
N GLU A 66 -2.11 -15.98 1.33
CA GLU A 66 -3.46 -15.80 1.87
C GLU A 66 -3.45 -15.66 3.41
N ALA A 67 -2.52 -16.33 4.10
CA ALA A 67 -2.43 -16.21 5.56
C ALA A 67 -1.92 -14.82 5.97
N VAL A 68 -0.94 -14.27 5.25
CA VAL A 68 -0.47 -12.89 5.44
C VAL A 68 -1.59 -11.91 5.14
N TRP A 69 -2.32 -12.09 4.04
CA TRP A 69 -3.43 -11.21 3.69
C TRP A 69 -4.57 -11.26 4.71
N ASN A 70 -4.95 -12.44 5.19
CA ASN A 70 -5.98 -12.58 6.23
C ASN A 70 -5.56 -11.91 7.54
N MET A 71 -4.28 -11.99 7.90
CA MET A 71 -3.74 -11.23 9.03
C MET A 71 -3.87 -9.73 8.77
N TYR A 72 -3.45 -9.22 7.61
CA TYR A 72 -3.64 -7.82 7.23
C TYR A 72 -5.09 -7.36 7.35
N VAL A 73 -6.05 -8.17 6.88
CA VAL A 73 -7.49 -7.91 7.00
C VAL A 73 -7.95 -7.79 8.47
N GLU A 74 -7.47 -8.68 9.35
CA GLU A 74 -7.78 -8.63 10.78
C GLU A 74 -7.31 -7.31 11.42
N PHE A 75 -6.07 -6.92 11.14
CA PHE A 75 -5.50 -5.66 11.66
C PHE A 75 -6.21 -4.42 11.09
N CYS A 76 -6.60 -4.44 9.81
CA CYS A 76 -7.45 -3.40 9.24
C CYS A 76 -8.80 -3.30 9.97
N ASN A 77 -9.48 -4.44 10.17
CA ASN A 77 -10.79 -4.50 10.82
C ASN A 77 -10.74 -4.05 12.29
N ASN A 78 -9.62 -4.29 12.98
CA ASN A 78 -9.38 -3.81 14.34
C ASN A 78 -9.04 -2.30 14.39
N GLY A 79 -8.77 -1.68 13.23
CA GLY A 79 -8.41 -0.27 13.10
C GLY A 79 -6.94 0.02 13.40
N ASP A 80 -6.13 -1.02 13.52
CA ASP A 80 -4.67 -0.97 13.73
C ASP A 80 -3.94 -0.58 12.45
N ILE A 81 -4.50 -0.94 11.28
CA ILE A 81 -3.97 -0.53 9.98
C ILE A 81 -4.95 0.39 9.26
N ARG A 82 -4.47 1.57 8.85
CA ARG A 82 -5.27 2.58 8.11
C ARG A 82 -4.61 3.05 6.82
N VAL A 83 -3.37 2.65 6.58
CA VAL A 83 -2.63 3.00 5.37
C VAL A 83 -3.38 2.50 4.13
N PRO A 84 -3.54 3.33 3.08
CA PRO A 84 -4.18 2.90 1.84
C PRO A 84 -3.40 1.77 1.17
N CYS A 85 -4.14 0.79 0.64
CA CYS A 85 -3.60 -0.35 -0.09
C CYS A 85 -4.28 -0.47 -1.45
N LEU A 86 -3.48 -0.52 -2.51
CA LEU A 86 -3.93 -0.79 -3.86
C LEU A 86 -3.78 -2.29 -4.11
N LEU A 87 -4.91 -2.98 -4.26
CA LEU A 87 -4.95 -4.41 -4.53
C LEU A 87 -5.36 -4.63 -5.99
N PHE A 88 -4.51 -5.27 -6.78
CA PHE A 88 -4.77 -5.57 -8.19
C PHE A 88 -4.54 -7.06 -8.50
N GLY A 89 -4.78 -7.48 -9.74
CA GLY A 89 -4.64 -8.88 -10.15
C GLY A 89 -5.83 -9.76 -9.74
N ASP A 90 -5.61 -11.07 -9.63
CA ASP A 90 -6.66 -12.01 -9.20
C ASP A 90 -6.89 -11.91 -7.69
N THR A 91 -8.01 -11.30 -7.32
CA THR A 91 -8.40 -11.07 -5.92
C THR A 91 -9.57 -11.95 -5.48
N GLY A 92 -10.00 -12.90 -6.30
CA GLY A 92 -11.22 -13.69 -6.06
C GLY A 92 -11.16 -14.52 -4.79
N ARG A 93 -9.95 -14.94 -4.38
CA ARG A 93 -9.69 -15.70 -3.16
C ARG A 93 -9.51 -14.83 -1.90
N LEU A 94 -9.30 -13.53 -2.06
CA LEU A 94 -8.89 -12.65 -0.97
C LEU A 94 -10.09 -11.98 -0.30
N GLN A 95 -10.13 -12.06 1.03
CA GLN A 95 -11.08 -11.29 1.83
C GLN A 95 -10.80 -9.78 1.69
N ILE A 96 -11.82 -8.95 1.90
CA ILE A 96 -11.64 -7.50 1.91
C ILE A 96 -11.99 -7.00 3.29
N PRO A 97 -11.15 -6.14 3.89
CA PRO A 97 -11.45 -5.61 5.20
C PRO A 97 -12.73 -4.76 5.15
N GLU A 98 -13.56 -4.94 6.17
CA GLU A 98 -14.77 -4.15 6.39
C GLU A 98 -14.43 -2.71 6.76
N TYR A 99 -13.33 -2.55 7.50
CA TYR A 99 -12.78 -1.26 7.92
C TYR A 99 -11.35 -1.16 7.38
N GLY A 100 -11.11 -0.30 6.40
CA GLY A 100 -9.80 -0.16 5.80
C GLY A 100 -9.84 0.57 4.46
N ASN A 101 -8.69 1.07 4.02
CA ASN A 101 -8.55 1.80 2.76
C ASN A 101 -7.97 0.88 1.67
N VAL A 102 -8.62 -0.27 1.42
CA VAL A 102 -8.23 -1.20 0.34
C VAL A 102 -9.00 -0.86 -0.93
N TYR A 103 -8.29 -0.48 -1.98
CA TYR A 103 -8.84 -0.14 -3.28
C TYR A 103 -8.53 -1.25 -4.28
N ARG A 104 -9.58 -1.94 -4.74
CA ARG A 104 -9.47 -2.94 -5.80
C ARG A 104 -9.33 -2.26 -7.16
N ILE A 105 -8.26 -2.60 -7.87
CA ILE A 105 -8.01 -2.14 -9.23
C ILE A 105 -8.27 -3.31 -10.18
N ALA A 106 -9.36 -3.23 -10.94
CA ALA A 106 -9.75 -4.26 -11.90
C ALA A 106 -8.96 -4.20 -13.23
N SER A 107 -8.15 -3.15 -13.41
CA SER A 107 -7.39 -2.92 -14.64
C SER A 107 -5.97 -3.44 -14.50
N ASN A 108 -5.50 -4.16 -15.53
CA ASN A 108 -4.07 -4.45 -15.71
C ASN A 108 -3.30 -3.25 -16.30
N ASP A 109 -3.96 -2.09 -16.42
CA ASP A 109 -3.33 -0.85 -16.85
C ASP A 109 -2.58 -0.21 -15.68
N TYR A 110 -1.25 -0.33 -15.70
CA TYR A 110 -0.36 0.23 -14.69
C TYR A 110 -0.40 1.77 -14.64
N GLY A 111 -0.82 2.45 -15.71
CA GLY A 111 -0.99 3.90 -15.70
C GLY A 111 -2.01 4.38 -14.66
N VAL A 112 -3.07 3.59 -14.45
CA VAL A 112 -4.09 3.86 -13.43
C VAL A 112 -3.51 3.76 -12.02
N ILE A 113 -2.63 2.78 -11.77
CA ILE A 113 -1.95 2.61 -10.48
C ILE A 113 -1.12 3.85 -10.16
N LEU A 114 -0.32 4.31 -11.13
CA LEU A 114 0.55 5.49 -10.97
C LEU A 114 -0.25 6.78 -10.72
N ASP A 115 -1.34 6.99 -11.46
CA ASP A 115 -2.21 8.16 -11.29
C ASP A 115 -2.84 8.20 -9.89
N ILE A 116 -3.25 7.05 -9.35
CA ILE A 116 -3.79 6.96 -7.98
C ILE A 116 -2.73 7.37 -6.96
N ILE A 117 -1.51 6.84 -7.06
CA ILE A 117 -0.43 7.18 -6.13
C ILE A 117 -0.12 8.68 -6.19
N LYS A 118 -0.09 9.25 -7.39
CA LYS A 118 0.15 10.69 -7.60
C LYS A 118 -0.90 11.56 -6.92
N ASN A 119 -2.18 11.18 -7.03
CA ASN A 119 -3.29 11.89 -6.41
C ASN A 119 -3.28 11.78 -4.88
N ILE A 120 -2.93 10.61 -4.33
CA ILE A 120 -2.78 10.43 -2.88
C ILE A 120 -1.64 11.32 -2.36
N LYS A 121 -0.51 11.35 -3.07
CA LYS A 121 0.64 12.19 -2.70
C LYS A 121 0.32 13.68 -2.77
N SER A 122 -0.36 14.14 -3.81
CA SER A 122 -0.72 15.56 -3.95
C SER A 122 -1.71 16.01 -2.86
N GLY A 123 -2.69 15.17 -2.51
CA GLY A 123 -3.62 15.43 -1.40
C GLY A 123 -2.93 15.52 -0.03
N LEU A 124 -1.90 14.69 0.21
CA LEU A 124 -1.07 14.75 1.42
C LEU A 124 -0.22 16.04 1.49
N LEU A 125 0.22 16.57 0.36
CA LEU A 125 1.01 17.81 0.29
C LEU A 125 0.16 19.08 0.44
N THR A 126 -1.11 19.06 0.02
CA THR A 126 -2.04 20.20 0.20
C THR A 126 -2.63 20.30 1.61
N SER A 127 -2.51 19.24 2.41
CA SER A 127 -3.03 19.15 3.77
C SER A 127 -1.99 19.54 4.84
N ALA A 128 -0.80 19.98 4.42
CA ALA A 128 0.33 20.39 5.25
C ALA A 128 0.54 21.91 5.20
#